data_AF-A0A938UWT3-F1
#
_entry.id   AF-A0A938UWT3-F1
#
_cell.length_a   1.000
_cell.length_b   1.000
_cell.length_c   1.000
_cell.angle_alpha   90.00
_cell.angle_beta   90.00
_cell.angle_gamma   90.00
#
_symmetry.space_group_name_H-M   'P 1'
#
loop_
_entity.id
_entity.type
_entity.pdbx_description
1 polymer ?
#
loop_
_entity_poly.entity_id
_entity_poly.type
_entity_poly.pdbx_seq_one_letter_code
_entity_poly.pdbx_strand_id
1 'polypeptide(L)' 'FKKVKRAEIVAYEDLGPEAIRKLEVEKFPVIIINDVRGNDLYIEGEKKYKQG' A
#
# COMPACT_ATOMS: atom_id res chain seq x y z
N PHE A 1 5.92 -7.97 -16.76
CA PHE A 1 6.61 -8.62 -15.63
C PHE A 1 5.73 -8.61 -14.39
N LYS A 2 5.41 -9.77 -13.81
CA LYS A 2 4.67 -9.90 -12.55
C LYS A 2 5.55 -9.40 -11.39
N LYS A 3 5.06 -8.45 -10.59
CA LYS A 3 5.80 -7.84 -9.46
C LYS A 3 5.73 -8.67 -8.18
N VAL A 4 4.64 -9.42 -8.02
CA VAL A 4 4.47 -10.42 -6.96
C VAL A 4 5.06 -11.74 -7.45
N LYS A 5 6.11 -12.22 -6.78
CA LYS A 5 6.82 -13.46 -7.10
C LYS A 5 6.20 -14.67 -6.42
N ARG A 6 5.75 -14.50 -5.16
CA ARG A 6 5.08 -15.55 -4.37
C ARG A 6 3.98 -14.94 -3.51
N ALA A 7 2.98 -15.75 -3.19
CA ALA A 7 1.90 -15.42 -2.28
C ALA A 7 1.54 -16.69 -1.50
N GLU A 8 1.58 -16.61 -0.17
CA GLU A 8 1.29 -17.70 0.76
C GLU A 8 0.24 -17.24 1.76
N ILE A 9 -0.79 -18.05 2.02
CA ILE A 9 -1.75 -17.78 3.11
C ILE A 9 -1.07 -18.13 4.44
N VAL A 10 -1.07 -17.18 5.37
CA VAL A 10 -0.44 -17.37 6.70
C VAL A 10 -1.44 -17.42 7.84
N ALA A 11 -2.68 -16.98 7.62
CA ALA A 11 -3.77 -17.07 8.59
C ALA A 11 -5.15 -16.90 7.92
N TYR A 12 -6.20 -17.42 8.57
CA TYR A 12 -7.61 -17.22 8.21
C TYR A 12 -7.96 -17.66 6.79
N GLU A 13 -7.62 -18.90 6.41
CA GLU A 13 -7.85 -19.44 5.06
C GLU A 13 -9.34 -19.47 4.67
N ASP A 14 -10.22 -19.66 5.65
CA ASP A 14 -11.67 -19.64 5.50
C ASP A 14 -12.23 -18.29 5.02
N LEU A 15 -11.50 -17.19 5.26
CA LEU A 15 -11.83 -15.87 4.74
C LEU A 15 -11.52 -15.71 3.25
N GLY A 16 -10.97 -16.73 2.57
CA GLY A 16 -10.80 -16.74 1.13
C GLY A 16 -10.00 -15.52 0.62
N PRO A 17 -10.57 -14.62 -0.21
CA PRO A 17 -9.88 -13.43 -0.71
C PRO A 17 -9.31 -12.51 0.39
N GLU A 18 -9.93 -12.45 1.56
CA GLU A 18 -9.56 -11.59 2.68
C GLU A 18 -8.49 -12.22 3.61
N ALA A 19 -8.08 -13.47 3.37
CA ALA A 19 -7.06 -14.15 4.16
C ALA A 19 -5.72 -13.39 4.20
N ILE A 20 -5.01 -13.46 5.33
CA ILE A 20 -3.71 -12.79 5.47
C ILE A 20 -2.68 -13.53 4.61
N ARG A 21 -1.97 -12.79 3.75
CA ARG A 21 -0.97 -13.34 2.83
C ARG A 21 0.40 -12.74 3.04
N LYS A 22 1.42 -13.60 3.02
CA LYS A 22 2.81 -13.20 2.88
C LYS A 22 3.15 -13.10 1.39
N LEU A 23 3.42 -11.88 0.92
CA LEU A 23 3.78 -11.61 -0.47
C LEU A 23 5.29 -11.41 -0.61
N GLU A 24 5.91 -12.12 -1.54
CA GLU A 24 7.28 -11.83 -1.99
C GLU A 24 7.20 -10.94 -3.23
N VAL A 25 7.79 -9.75 -3.18
CA VAL A 25 7.71 -8.75 -4.25
C VAL A 25 9.10 -8.32 -4.72
N GLU A 26 9.22 -8.01 -6.01
CA GLU A 26 10.46 -7.51 -6.61
C GLU A 26 10.15 -6.32 -7.54
N LYS A 27 10.87 -5.21 -7.35
CA LYS A 27 10.70 -3.98 -8.15
C LYS A 27 9.23 -3.53 -8.23
N PHE A 28 8.55 -3.55 -7.08
CA PHE A 28 7.15 -3.15 -6.93
C PHE A 28 7.09 -1.62 -6.76
N PRO A 29 6.56 -0.88 -7.73
CA PRO A 29 6.51 0.57 -7.65
C PRO A 29 5.51 1.02 -6.58
N VAL A 30 5.90 1.98 -5.75
CA VAL A 30 5.06 2.61 -4.72
C VAL A 30 5.32 4.11 -4.68
N ILE A 31 4.36 4.85 -4.14
CA ILE A 31 4.48 6.28 -3.83
C ILE A 31 4.42 6.44 -2.32
N ILE A 32 5.32 7.26 -1.77
CA ILE A 32 5.27 7.63 -0.35
C ILE A 32 4.15 8.65 -0.20
N ILE A 33 3.10 8.31 0.53
CA ILE A 33 2.00 9.21 0.86
C ILE A 33 2.17 9.81 2.25
N ASN A 34 2.50 8.95 3.22
CA ASN A 34 2.73 9.31 4.61
C ASN A 34 4.19 8.98 4.94
N ASP A 35 4.93 9.94 5.49
CA ASP A 35 6.30 9.72 5.93
C ASP A 35 6.43 9.66 7.46
N VAL A 36 7.63 9.31 7.94
CA VAL A 36 7.94 9.17 9.37
C VAL A 36 8.05 10.51 10.11
N ARG A 37 7.93 11.64 9.41
CA ARG A 37 7.99 12.99 9.98
C ARG A 37 6.60 13.60 10.17
N GLY A 38 5.55 12.86 9.81
CA GLY A 38 4.16 13.30 9.90
C GLY A 38 3.69 14.10 8.68
N ASN A 39 4.40 14.05 7.55
CA ASN A 39 3.93 14.65 6.31
C ASN A 39 2.91 13.71 5.62
N ASP A 40 1.86 14.30 5.04
CA ASP A 40 0.79 13.61 4.31
C ASP A 40 0.51 14.34 2.98
N LEU A 41 0.77 13.66 1.86
CA LEU A 41 0.57 14.22 0.51
C LEU A 41 -0.89 14.61 0.22
N TYR A 42 -1.89 13.96 0.81
CA TYR A 42 -3.28 14.32 0.58
C TYR A 42 -3.62 15.65 1.25
N ILE A 43 -3.13 15.87 2.47
CA ILE A 43 -3.32 17.13 3.20
C ILE A 43 -2.61 18.28 2.48
N GLU A 44 -1.37 18.06 2.05
CA GLU A 44 -0.61 19.06 1.29
C GLU A 44 -1.27 19.38 -0.06
N GLY A 45 -1.72 18.34 -0.77
CA GLY A 45 -2.44 18.46 -2.02
C GLY A 45 -3.74 19.26 -1.86
N GLU A 46 -4.56 18.92 -0.86
CA GLU A 46 -5.79 19.66 -0.58
C GLU A 46 -5.49 21.14 -0.30
N LYS A 47 -4.54 21.44 0.60
CA LYS A 47 -4.15 22.82 0.95
C LYS A 47 -3.74 23.65 -0.28
N LYS A 48 -3.08 23.03 -1.27
CA LYS A 48 -2.60 23.72 -2.47
C LYS A 48 -3.75 24.18 -3.39
N TYR A 49 -4.87 23.45 -3.40
CA TYR A 49 -6.00 23.72 -4.30
C TYR A 49 -7.26 24.18 -3.57
N LYS A 50 -7.22 24.27 -2.24
CA LYS A 50 -8.23 24.96 -1.42
C LYS A 50 -8.15 26.48 -1.66
N GLN A 51 -8.56 26.91 -2.84
CA GLN A 51 -8.90 28.31 -3.09
C GLN A 51 -10.40 28.48 -2.82
N GLY A 52 -10.71 29.30 -1.82
CA GLY A 52 -12.01 29.98 -1.72
C GLY A 52 -11.91 31.34 -2.39
#